data_AF-A0A151IG15-F1
#
_entry.id   AF-A0A151IG15-F1
#
_cell.length_a   1.000
_cell.length_b   1.000
_cell.length_c   1.000
_cell.angle_alpha   90.00
_cell.angle_beta   90.00
_cell.angle_gamma   90.00
#
_symmetry.space_group_name_H-M   'P 1'
#
loop_
_entity.id
_entity.type
_entity.pdbx_description
1 polymer ?
#
loop_
_entity_poly.entity_id
_entity_poly.type
_entity_poly.pdbx_seq_one_letter_code
_entity_poly.pdbx_strand_id
1 'polypeptide(L)'
;MRDKSVEDEILFILRSRFEQCAFYHDEDAHLCAPLRKIYDDAAVAWFIKYGEMGVSLGAKNAYMKQKHRMIWERRHGPVGTGMKEKPNKA
;
A
#
# COMPACT_ATOMS: atom_id res chain seq x y z
N MET A 1 16.95 7.90 -1.58
CA MET A 1 16.94 7.41 -0.18
C MET A 1 16.25 8.39 0.75
N ARG A 2 16.54 9.71 0.67
CA ARG A 2 15.83 10.73 1.47
C ARG A 2 14.31 10.60 1.44
N ASP A 3 13.72 10.51 0.24
CA ASP A 3 12.25 10.42 0.11
C ASP A 3 11.68 9.18 0.79
N LYS A 4 12.38 8.04 0.71
CA LYS A 4 11.95 6.83 1.43
C LYS A 4 11.93 7.06 2.93
N SER A 5 12.98 7.68 3.49
CA SER A 5 13.02 7.98 4.92
C SER A 5 11.85 8.88 5.34
N VAL A 6 11.52 9.88 4.53
CA VAL A 6 10.33 10.72 4.78
C VAL A 6 9.04 9.89 4.69
N GLU A 7 8.91 9.01 3.69
CA GLU A 7 7.74 8.13 3.54
C GLU A 7 7.62 7.10 4.68
N ASP A 8 8.74 6.62 5.24
CA ASP A 8 8.74 5.77 6.43
C ASP A 8 8.20 6.53 7.66
N GLU A 9 8.63 7.78 7.86
CA GLU A 9 8.14 8.66 8.94
C GLU A 9 6.66 9.00 8.77
N ILE A 10 6.20 9.23 7.53
CA ILE A 10 4.77 9.43 7.24
C ILE A 10 3.96 8.22 7.73
N LEU A 11 4.38 7.00 7.42
CA LEU A 11 3.70 5.80 7.89
C LEU A 11 3.70 5.69 9.41
N PHE A 12 4.83 6.01 10.05
CA PHE A 12 4.91 6.01 11.51
C PHE A 12 3.91 6.99 12.14
N ILE A 13 3.82 8.21 11.62
CA ILE A 13 2.87 9.22 12.09
C ILE A 13 1.43 8.74 11.91
N LEU A 14 1.07 8.24 10.72
CA LEU A 14 -0.30 7.78 10.44
C LEU A 14 -0.71 6.60 11.34
N ARG A 15 0.21 5.66 11.55
CA ARG A 15 0.02 4.55 12.48
C ARG A 15 -0.23 5.04 13.90
N SER A 16 0.62 5.94 14.38
CA SER A 16 0.51 6.51 15.73
C SER A 16 -0.82 7.24 15.93
N ARG A 17 -1.31 7.97 14.92
CA ARG A 17 -2.62 8.65 14.97
C ARG A 17 -3.77 7.65 15.09
N PHE A 18 -3.74 6.58 14.30
CA PHE A 18 -4.74 5.52 14.42
C PHE A 18 -4.69 4.83 15.79
N GLU A 19 -3.50 4.45 16.26
CA GLU A 19 -3.31 3.77 17.55
C GLU A 19 -3.74 4.65 18.73
N GLN A 20 -3.41 5.94 18.72
CA GLN A 20 -3.85 6.91 19.74
C GLN A 20 -5.38 7.05 19.77
N CYS A 21 -6.02 7.12 18.60
CA CYS A 21 -7.47 7.17 18.51
C CYS A 21 -8.11 5.90 19.08
N ALA A 22 -7.62 4.73 18.65
CA ALA A 22 -8.17 3.44 19.09
C ALA A 22 -7.99 3.25 20.61
N PHE A 23 -6.84 3.66 21.16
CA PHE A 23 -6.59 3.62 22.59
C PHE A 23 -7.52 4.56 23.38
N TYR A 24 -7.80 5.76 22.86
CA TYR A 24 -8.68 6.71 23.54
C TYR A 24 -10.15 6.26 23.55
N HIS A 25 -10.61 5.61 22.48
CA HIS A 25 -12.00 5.18 22.32
C HIS A 25 -12.29 3.74 22.76
N ASP A 26 -11.27 2.90 22.98
CA ASP A 26 -11.37 1.50 23.44
C ASP A 26 -12.48 0.69 22.75
N GLU A 27 -13.62 0.45 23.43
CA GLU A 27 -14.78 -0.26 22.88
C GLU A 27 -15.39 0.42 21.63
N ASP A 28 -15.26 1.75 21.52
CA ASP A 28 -15.74 2.56 20.40
C ASP A 28 -14.66 2.77 19.31
N ALA A 29 -13.66 1.90 19.20
CA ALA A 29 -12.58 2.00 18.19
C ALA A 29 -13.07 2.09 16.73
N HIS A 30 -14.31 1.71 16.45
CA HIS A 30 -14.95 1.87 15.13
C HIS A 30 -15.03 3.35 14.68
N LEU A 31 -15.06 4.30 15.61
CA LEU A 31 -15.00 5.74 15.33
C LEU A 31 -13.68 6.14 14.65
N CYS A 32 -12.62 5.35 14.85
CA CYS A 32 -11.30 5.57 14.27
C CYS A 32 -11.13 4.95 12.86
N ALA A 33 -12.19 4.36 12.28
CA ALA A 33 -12.16 3.75 10.96
C ALA A 33 -11.61 4.68 9.85
N PRO A 34 -11.90 5.99 9.81
CA PRO A 34 -11.30 6.89 8.83
C PRO A 34 -9.78 6.99 8.94
N LEU A 35 -9.25 7.07 10.17
CA LEU A 35 -7.80 7.10 10.41
C LEU A 35 -7.15 5.77 10.05
N ARG A 36 -7.83 4.66 10.37
CA ARG A 36 -7.36 3.34 9.97
C ARG A 36 -7.23 3.22 8.47
N LYS A 37 -8.26 3.65 7.74
CA LYS A 37 -8.27 3.62 6.27
C LYS A 37 -7.12 4.44 5.68
N ILE A 38 -6.87 5.65 6.19
CA ILE A 38 -5.76 6.51 5.73
C ILE A 38 -4.41 5.80 5.94
N TYR A 39 -4.22 5.18 7.10
CA TYR A 39 -3.01 4.40 7.37
C TYR A 39 -2.87 3.20 6.43
N ASP A 40 -3.92 2.40 6.26
CA ASP A 40 -3.91 1.20 5.41
C ASP A 40 -3.64 1.56 3.94
N ASP A 41 -4.31 2.60 3.42
CA ASP A 41 -4.10 3.10 2.04
C ASP A 41 -2.64 3.56 1.83
N ALA A 42 -2.08 4.29 2.81
CA ALA A 42 -0.69 4.74 2.75
C ALA A 42 0.31 3.56 2.84
N ALA A 43 0.04 2.58 3.71
CA ALA A 43 0.87 1.39 3.86
C ALA A 43 0.90 0.55 2.57
N VAL A 44 -0.25 0.41 1.90
CA VAL A 44 -0.35 -0.23 0.59
C VAL A 44 0.47 0.52 -0.45
N ALA A 45 0.35 1.85 -0.53
CA ALA A 45 1.11 2.67 -1.47
C ALA A 45 2.64 2.55 -1.26
N TRP A 46 3.08 2.60 0.01
CA TRP A 46 4.48 2.40 0.37
C TRP A 46 4.96 1.00 -0.02
N PHE A 47 4.16 -0.05 0.23
CA PHE A 47 4.53 -1.42 -0.10
C PHE A 47 4.60 -1.66 -1.62
N ILE A 48 3.68 -1.07 -2.38
CA ILE A 48 3.74 -1.09 -3.85
C ILE A 48 5.07 -0.51 -4.33
N LYS A 49 5.54 0.59 -3.74
CA LYS A 49 6.79 1.25 -4.13
C LYS A 49 8.04 0.53 -3.61
N TYR A 50 8.06 0.11 -2.35
CA TYR A 50 9.27 -0.34 -1.64
C TYR A 50 9.28 -1.80 -1.19
N GLY A 51 8.13 -2.43 -1.11
CA GLY A 51 8.00 -3.81 -0.64
C GLY A 51 8.86 -4.78 -1.43
N GLU A 52 9.33 -5.84 -0.76
CA GLU A 52 10.05 -6.97 -1.35
C GLU A 52 11.40 -6.65 -2.03
N MET A 53 11.89 -5.40 -1.95
CA MET A 53 13.19 -5.03 -2.56
C MET A 53 14.41 -5.41 -1.70
N GLY A 54 14.25 -5.61 -0.38
CA GLY A 54 15.33 -6.03 0.52
C GLY A 54 16.60 -5.18 0.38
N VAL A 55 17.76 -5.85 0.33
CA VAL A 55 19.10 -5.22 0.21
C VAL A 55 19.28 -4.49 -1.13
N SER A 56 18.52 -4.86 -2.17
CA SER A 56 18.60 -4.25 -3.51
C SER A 56 17.87 -2.91 -3.62
N LEU A 57 17.41 -2.34 -2.52
CA LEU A 57 16.67 -1.09 -2.49
C LEU A 57 17.47 0.06 -3.14
N GLY A 58 16.90 0.65 -4.19
CA GLY A 58 17.50 1.78 -4.89
C GLY A 58 16.53 2.40 -5.89
N ALA A 59 16.82 3.62 -6.33
CA ALA A 59 15.93 4.37 -7.23
C ALA A 59 15.66 3.63 -8.56
N LYS A 60 16.71 3.00 -9.13
CA LYS A 60 16.59 2.20 -10.36
C LYS A 60 15.65 1.00 -10.17
N ASN A 61 15.74 0.31 -9.04
CA ASN A 61 14.92 -0.87 -8.77
C ASN A 61 13.47 -0.49 -8.43
N ALA A 62 13.26 0.60 -7.70
CA ALA A 62 11.93 1.17 -7.47
C ALA A 62 11.26 1.59 -8.80
N TYR A 63 12.01 2.24 -9.70
CA TYR A 63 11.54 2.59 -11.04
C TYR A 63 11.20 1.34 -11.87
N MET A 64 12.04 0.30 -11.84
CA MET A 64 11.74 -0.94 -12.54
C MET A 64 10.50 -1.62 -11.96
N LYS A 65 10.31 -1.65 -10.64
CA LYS A 65 9.09 -2.17 -10.01
C LYS A 65 7.84 -1.43 -10.51
N GLN A 66 7.88 -0.09 -10.52
CA GLN A 66 6.80 0.74 -11.06
C GLN A 66 6.53 0.43 -12.54
N LYS A 67 7.58 0.32 -13.37
CA LYS A 67 7.44 -0.02 -14.79
C LYS A 67 6.77 -1.38 -14.99
N HIS A 68 7.15 -2.41 -14.23
CA HIS A 68 6.54 -3.73 -14.34
C HIS A 68 5.05 -3.70 -13.97
N ARG A 69 4.68 -2.96 -12.91
CA ARG A 69 3.27 -2.74 -12.54
C ARG A 69 2.49 -2.09 -13.68
N MET A 70 3.00 -1.00 -14.27
CA MET A 70 2.30 -0.32 -15.37
C MET A 70 2.15 -1.21 -16.62
N ILE A 71 3.17 -2.02 -16.95
CA ILE A 71 3.06 -2.99 -18.07
C ILE A 71 2.00 -4.05 -17.77
N TRP A 72 1.94 -4.53 -16.53
CA TRP A 72 0.93 -5.50 -16.10
C TRP A 72 -0.47 -4.89 -16.18
N GLU A 73 -0.66 -3.67 -15.66
CA GLU A 73 -1.94 -2.96 -15.67
C GLU A 73 -2.42 -2.65 -17.10
N ARG A 74 -1.50 -2.32 -18.01
CA ARG A 74 -1.81 -2.17 -19.44
C ARG A 74 -2.38 -3.44 -20.06
N ARG A 75 -1.95 -4.63 -19.59
CA ARG A 75 -2.35 -5.93 -20.15
C ARG A 75 -3.59 -6.53 -19.48
N HIS A 76 -3.82 -6.24 -18.21
CA HIS A 76 -4.85 -6.92 -17.41
C HIS A 76 -5.85 -5.96 -16.74
N GLY A 77 -5.73 -4.65 -16.93
CA GLY A 77 -6.50 -3.66 -16.20
C GLY A 77 -5.95 -3.43 -14.78
N PRO A 78 -6.68 -2.69 -13.92
CA PRO A 78 -6.32 -2.55 -12.51
C PRO A 78 -6.07 -3.90 -11.82
N VAL A 79 -5.09 -3.96 -10.91
CA VAL A 79 -4.80 -5.19 -10.14
C VAL A 79 -6.08 -5.69 -9.46
N GLY A 80 -6.45 -6.95 -9.73
CA GLY A 80 -7.71 -7.55 -9.25
C GLY A 80 -8.88 -7.55 -10.25
N THR A 81 -8.76 -6.88 -11.40
CA THR A 81 -9.82 -6.82 -12.44
C THR A 81 -9.54 -7.72 -13.66
N GLY A 82 -8.50 -8.55 -13.58
CA GLY A 82 -7.93 -9.31 -14.70
C GLY A 82 -8.89 -10.23 -15.47
N MET A 83 -8.89 -10.05 -16.79
CA MET A 83 -9.70 -10.70 -17.84
C MET A 83 -9.50 -12.22 -18.02
N LYS A 84 -9.78 -13.04 -17.01
CA LYS A 84 -10.15 -14.44 -17.27
C LYS A 84 -11.65 -14.57 -17.05
N GLU A 85 -12.40 -14.71 -18.14
CA GLU A 85 -13.73 -15.28 -18.05
C GLU A 85 -13.59 -16.63 -17.32
N LYS A 86 -14.38 -16.82 -16.26
CA LYS A 86 -14.50 -18.16 -15.66
C LYS A 86 -14.90 -19.08 -16.82
N PRO A 87 -14.19 -20.19 -17.09
CA PRO A 87 -14.63 -21.11 -18.12
C PRO A 87 -16.07 -21.51 -17.76
N ASN A 88 -17.00 -21.19 -18.67
CA ASN A 88 -18.38 -21.63 -18.55
C ASN A 88 -18.34 -23.15 -18.44
N LYS A 89 -18.64 -23.68 -17.25
CA LYS A 89 -18.80 -25.11 -17.06
C LYS A 89 -20.07 -25.49 -17.80
N ALA A 90 -19.90 -26.11 -18.97
CA ALA A 90 -20.95 -26.83 -19.68
C ALA A 90 -21.37 -28.06 -18.87
#